data_AF-A0A1H1L8U0-F1
#
_entry.id   AF-A0A1H1L8U0-F1
#
_cell.length_a   1.000
_cell.length_b   1.000
_cell.length_c   1.000
_cell.angle_alpha   90.00
_cell.angle_beta   90.00
_cell.angle_gamma   90.00
#
_symmetry.space_group_name_H-M   'P 1'
#
loop_
_entity.id
_entity.type
_entity.pdbx_description
1 polymer ?
#
loop_
_entity_poly.entity_id
_entity_poly.type
_entity_poly.pdbx_seq_one_letter_code
_entity_poly.pdbx_strand_id
1 'polypeptide(L)' 'MVGRMSPVVKKNTSLEDVGMEMSKVLRGRRRELGLSQAQLAQAAGVHMRQIRRYEAGDQQPLFPSQ' A
#
# COMPACT_ATOMS: atom_id res chain seq x y z
N MET A 1 -6.36 40.96 -4.35
CA MET A 1 -6.69 39.52 -4.25
C MET A 1 -6.39 38.87 -5.59
N VAL A 2 -5.23 38.22 -5.74
CA VAL A 2 -4.93 37.35 -6.87
C VAL A 2 -4.35 36.06 -6.30
N GLY A 3 -5.10 34.96 -6.45
CA GLY A 3 -4.76 33.66 -5.88
C GLY A 3 -3.50 33.11 -6.51
N ARG A 4 -2.53 32.73 -5.68
CA ARG A 4 -1.37 31.96 -6.11
C ARG A 4 -1.86 30.60 -6.57
N MET A 5 -1.90 30.40 -7.88
CA MET A 5 -2.10 29.09 -8.48
C MET A 5 -0.78 28.33 -8.37
N SER A 6 -0.67 27.46 -7.35
CA SER A 6 0.47 26.56 -7.22
C SER A 6 0.48 25.59 -8.41
N PRO A 7 1.62 25.37 -9.08
CA PRO A 7 1.68 24.34 -10.11
C PRO A 7 1.56 22.98 -9.43
N VAL A 8 0.52 22.22 -9.80
CA VAL A 8 0.41 20.80 -9.46
C VAL A 8 1.57 20.09 -10.15
N VAL A 9 2.61 19.77 -9.38
CA VAL A 9 3.67 18.85 -9.80
C VAL A 9 3.02 17.50 -10.04
N LYS A 10 2.64 17.21 -11.29
CA LYS A 10 2.37 15.85 -11.73
C LYS A 10 3.73 15.13 -11.71
N LYS A 11 4.05 14.47 -10.60
CA LYS A 11 5.18 13.54 -10.57
C LYS A 11 4.84 12.43 -11.57
N ASN A 12 5.54 12.44 -12.71
CA ASN A 12 5.54 11.35 -13.66
C ASN A 12 6.15 10.15 -12.93
N THR A 13 5.29 9.27 -12.40
CA THR A 13 5.68 8.02 -11.75
C THR A 13 6.50 7.20 -12.75
N SER A 14 7.81 7.11 -12.52
CA SER A 14 8.72 6.35 -13.38
C SER A 14 8.36 4.86 -13.29
N LEU A 15 8.60 4.08 -14.36
CA LEU A 15 8.32 2.63 -14.35
C LEU A 15 9.08 1.88 -13.24
N GLU A 16 10.15 2.47 -12.72
CA GLU A 16 10.89 2.01 -11.54
C GLU A 16 10.14 2.24 -10.21
N ASP A 17 9.28 3.27 -10.13
CA ASP A 17 8.40 3.57 -8.98
C ASP A 17 7.14 2.69 -8.96
N VAL A 18 6.73 2.12 -10.11
CA VAL A 18 5.66 1.12 -10.19
C VAL A 18 6.09 -0.19 -9.52
N GLY A 19 7.41 -0.42 -9.42
CA GLY A 19 8.04 -1.36 -8.49
C GLY A 19 8.03 -0.87 -7.04
N MET A 20 7.00 -0.12 -6.62
CA MET A 20 6.74 0.10 -5.21
C MET A 20 6.49 -1.26 -4.59
N GLU A 21 7.51 -1.80 -3.91
CA GLU A 21 7.44 -3.07 -3.18
C GLU A 21 6.07 -3.21 -2.52
N MET A 22 5.30 -4.22 -2.93
CA MET A 22 3.90 -4.41 -2.50
C MET A 22 3.77 -4.39 -0.96
N SER A 23 4.83 -4.82 -0.27
CA SER A 23 5.03 -4.72 1.17
C SER A 23 4.94 -3.28 1.72
N LYS A 24 5.57 -2.32 1.04
CA LYS A 24 5.51 -0.88 1.37
C LYS A 24 4.11 -0.32 1.14
N VAL A 25 3.45 -0.70 0.04
CA VAL A 25 2.09 -0.25 -0.27
C VAL A 25 1.11 -0.72 0.80
N LEU A 26 1.13 -2.02 1.12
CA LEU A 26 0.29 -2.61 2.17
C LEU A 26 0.51 -1.95 3.53
N ARG A 27 1.78 -1.84 3.95
CA ARG A 27 2.14 -1.23 5.23
C ARG A 27 1.76 0.25 5.30
N GLY A 28 1.94 0.98 4.20
CA GLY A 28 1.58 2.39 4.09
C GLY A 28 0.08 2.59 4.28
N ARG A 29 -0.73 1.88 3.48
CA ARG A 29 -2.19 1.95 3.57
C ARG A 29 -2.73 1.55 4.94
N ARG A 30 -2.18 0.49 5.54
CA ARG A 30 -2.58 0.06 6.88
C ARG A 30 -2.38 1.17 7.91
N ARG A 31 -1.23 1.86 7.87
CA ARG A 31 -0.90 2.96 8.79
C ARG A 31 -1.76 4.20 8.54
N GLU A 32 -2.01 4.55 7.29
CA GLU A 32 -2.91 5.65 6.91
C GLU A 32 -4.32 5.45 7.48
N LEU A 33 -4.79 4.20 7.53
CA LEU A 33 -6.09 3.83 8.10
C LEU A 33 -6.06 3.63 9.63
N GLY A 34 -4.91 3.78 10.28
CA GLY A 34 -4.78 3.57 11.74
C GLY A 34 -4.96 2.12 12.19
N LEU A 35 -4.80 1.14 11.28
CA LEU A 35 -5.06 -0.26 11.57
C LEU A 35 -3.80 -0.97 12.11
N SER A 36 -4.01 -1.88 13.07
CA SER A 36 -3.04 -2.92 13.41
C SER A 36 -3.01 -4.01 12.33
N GLN A 37 -1.95 -4.83 12.31
CA GLN A 37 -1.87 -5.97 11.38
C GLN A 37 -3.00 -6.98 11.59
N ALA A 38 -3.46 -7.16 12.84
CA ALA A 38 -4.58 -8.05 13.16
C ALA A 38 -5.91 -7.51 12.61
N GLN A 39 -6.16 -6.21 12.76
CA GLN A 39 -7.36 -5.57 12.20
C GLN A 39 -7.38 -5.61 10.67
N LEU A 40 -6.23 -5.39 10.01
CA LEU A 40 -6.14 -5.56 8.56
C LEU A 40 -6.41 -7.01 8.15
N ALA A 41 -5.86 -7.98 8.88
CA ALA A 41 -6.07 -9.40 8.60
C ALA A 41 -7.56 -9.78 8.70
N GLN A 42 -8.24 -9.31 9.76
CA GLN A 42 -9.67 -9.49 9.94
C GLN A 42 -10.47 -8.86 8.79
N ALA A 43 -10.15 -7.62 8.41
CA ALA A 43 -10.83 -6.91 7.33
C ALA A 43 -10.62 -7.58 5.95
N ALA A 44 -9.45 -8.18 5.72
CA ALA A 44 -9.11 -8.86 4.47
C ALA A 44 -9.51 -10.35 4.44
N GLY A 45 -10.03 -10.90 5.53
CA GLY A 45 -10.41 -12.32 5.61
C GLY A 45 -9.21 -13.28 5.53
N VAL A 46 -8.03 -12.85 5.98
CA VAL A 46 -6.79 -13.65 5.95
C VAL A 46 -6.20 -13.79 7.36
N HIS A 47 -5.29 -14.73 7.55
CA HIS A 47 -4.62 -14.89 8.84
C HIS A 47 -3.57 -13.79 9.06
N MET A 48 -3.42 -13.29 10.28
CA MET A 48 -2.46 -12.22 10.62
C MET A 48 -1.01 -12.55 10.22
N ARG A 49 -0.63 -13.82 10.28
CA ARG A 49 0.68 -14.31 9.79
C ARG A 49 0.90 -14.00 8.29
N GLN A 50 -0.14 -14.05 7.46
CA GLN A 50 -0.05 -13.71 6.04
C GLN A 50 0.22 -12.21 5.86
N ILE A 51 -0.50 -11.34 6.57
CA ILE A 51 -0.24 -9.89 6.57
C ILE A 51 1.19 -9.58 6.97
N ARG A 52 1.72 -10.24 8.02
CA ARG A 52 3.11 -10.06 8.44
C ARG A 52 4.10 -10.41 7.32
N ARG A 53 3.89 -11.53 6.62
CA ARG A 53 4.74 -11.93 5.48
C ARG A 53 4.64 -10.98 4.29
N TYR A 54 3.42 -10.51 3.99
CA TYR A 54 3.20 -9.55 2.90
C TYR A 54 3.90 -8.22 3.18
N GLU A 55 3.80 -7.69 4.40
CA GLU A 55 4.48 -6.44 4.80
C GLU A 55 5.99 -6.59 4.98
N ALA A 56 6.50 -7.81 5.17
CA ALA A 56 7.92 -8.11 5.18
C ALA A 56 8.51 -8.28 3.77
N GLY A 57 7.67 -8.58 2.77
CA GLY A 57 8.11 -8.95 1.43
C GLY A 57 8.46 -10.43 1.28
N ASP A 58 8.32 -11.24 2.33
CA ASP A 58 8.59 -12.69 2.31
C ASP A 58 7.65 -13.46 1.37
N GLN A 59 6.47 -12.90 1.12
CA GLN A 59 5.43 -13.49 0.29
C GLN A 59 4.62 -12.37 -0.36
N GLN A 60 4.15 -12.59 -1.60
CA GLN A 60 3.20 -11.68 -2.24
C GLN A 60 1.79 -12.27 -2.22
N PRO A 61 0.74 -11.43 -2.11
CA PRO A 61 -0.64 -11.90 -2.26
C PRO A 61 -0.85 -12.39 -3.70
N LEU A 62 -1.38 -13.61 -3.82
CA LEU A 62 -1.80 -14.15 -5.11
C LEU A 62 -3.25 -13.73 -5.35
N PHE A 63 -3.49 -13.06 -6.47
CA PHE A 63 -4.84 -12.79 -6.94
C PHE A 63 -5.17 -13.85 -8.00
N PRO A 64 -6.25 -14.63 -7.86
CA PRO A 64 -6.72 -15.44 -8.96
C PRO A 64 -7.03 -14.51 -10.14
N SER A 65 -6.56 -14.86 -11.34
CA SER A 65 -6.97 -14.18 -12.57
C SER A 65 -8.49 -14.37 -12.71
N GLN A 66 -9.24 -13.30 -12.51
CA GLN A 66 -10.67 -13.23 -12.83
C GLN A 66 -10.85 -13.26 -14.35
#